data_AF-M1K6D0-F1
#
_entry.id   AF-M1K6D0-F1
#
_cell.length_a   1.000
_cell.length_b   1.000
_cell.length_c   1.000
_cell.angle_alpha   90.00
_cell.angle_beta   90.00
_cell.angle_gamma   90.00
#
_symmetry.space_group_name_H-M   'P 1'
#
loop_
_entity.id
_entity.type
_entity.pdbx_description
1 polymer ?
#
loop_
_entity_poly.entity_id
_entity_poly.type
_entity_poly.pdbx_seq_one_letter_code
_entity_poly.pdbx_strand_id
1 'polypeptide(L)'
;MDTILGILNVQKLHTTSKHQENRDKPPETRRRGTINSILLAMSTVFPVFVFFTHREDGFDGNILLRFTTLVFPFSYSAAQHFLLLSSNWGSSCRSSSGLYRALCLALNALLAVFFVISICSLILFTADEWDDNEAPTICSMLFPSLLLSSTCLLSISCNFATFQFVDSGPDIPIDLLIFLCLVILHKTSPLEDYEYLPYFAIPSFILVLVRSFKERLLPRKSSPPAAAWRVAVFLLILVLTISVYVFISRVCWAVIESKWEALTSD
;
A
#
# COMPACT_ATOMS: atom_id res chain seq x y z
N MET A 1 -52.42 -1.91 -13.10
CA MET A 1 -51.78 -0.75 -12.42
C MET A 1 -51.00 -1.19 -11.19
N ASP A 2 -51.33 -2.33 -10.60
CA ASP A 2 -50.75 -2.86 -9.35
C ASP A 2 -49.30 -3.35 -9.48
N THR A 3 -48.90 -3.82 -10.67
CA THR A 3 -47.53 -4.30 -10.92
C THR A 3 -46.49 -3.17 -10.88
N ILE A 4 -46.87 -1.97 -11.33
CA ILE A 4 -45.98 -0.79 -11.31
C ILE A 4 -45.80 -0.27 -9.87
N LEU A 5 -46.88 -0.32 -9.07
CA LEU A 5 -46.84 0.08 -7.66
C LEU A 5 -45.97 -0.88 -6.84
N GLY A 6 -45.99 -2.19 -7.14
CA GLY A 6 -45.12 -3.19 -6.52
C GLY A 6 -43.64 -2.97 -6.80
N ILE A 7 -43.27 -2.66 -8.05
CA ILE A 7 -41.87 -2.38 -8.43
C ILE A 7 -41.37 -1.11 -7.74
N LEU A 8 -42.20 -0.05 -7.68
CA LEU A 8 -41.83 1.20 -7.01
C LEU A 8 -41.60 1.00 -5.51
N ASN A 9 -42.40 0.16 -4.87
CA ASN A 9 -42.32 -0.10 -3.43
C ASN A 9 -41.08 -0.94 -3.06
N VAL A 10 -40.73 -1.93 -3.89
CA VAL A 10 -39.50 -2.72 -3.74
C VAL A 10 -38.26 -1.83 -3.95
N GLN A 11 -38.28 -0.95 -4.94
CA GLN A 11 -37.19 -0.02 -5.20
C GLN A 11 -37.03 1.00 -4.07
N LYS A 12 -38.14 1.49 -3.49
CA LYS A 12 -38.12 2.39 -2.33
C LYS A 12 -37.57 1.69 -1.07
N LEU A 13 -37.96 0.44 -0.83
CA LEU A 13 -37.47 -0.39 0.27
C LEU A 13 -35.97 -0.71 0.13
N HIS A 14 -35.50 -0.93 -1.10
CA HIS A 14 -34.10 -1.20 -1.39
C HIS A 14 -33.22 0.06 -1.28
N THR A 15 -33.79 1.24 -1.52
CA THR A 15 -33.13 2.54 -1.31
C THR A 15 -33.05 2.90 0.18
N THR A 16 -34.11 2.63 0.96
CA THR A 16 -34.09 2.85 2.42
C THR A 16 -33.16 1.87 3.14
N SER A 17 -33.08 0.60 2.72
CA SER A 17 -32.15 -0.35 3.37
C SER A 17 -30.68 -0.01 3.09
N LYS A 18 -30.33 0.48 1.88
CA LYS A 18 -28.99 0.99 1.58
C LYS A 18 -28.62 2.25 2.38
N HIS A 19 -29.58 3.11 2.69
CA HIS A 19 -29.36 4.28 3.55
C HIS A 19 -29.25 3.91 5.04
N GLN A 20 -29.91 2.84 5.47
CA GLN A 20 -29.87 2.36 6.84
C GLN A 20 -28.59 1.55 7.13
N GLU A 21 -28.16 0.69 6.21
CA GLU A 21 -26.91 -0.08 6.31
C GLU A 21 -25.65 0.82 6.30
N ASN A 22 -25.73 2.02 5.70
CA ASN A 22 -24.65 3.02 5.75
C ASN A 22 -24.65 3.85 7.05
N ARG A 23 -25.75 3.86 7.81
CA ARG A 23 -25.85 4.48 9.14
C ARG A 23 -25.38 3.55 10.27
N ASP A 24 -25.36 2.24 10.05
CA ASP A 24 -25.04 1.24 11.09
C ASP A 24 -23.55 0.84 11.15
N LYS A 25 -22.66 1.46 10.37
CA LYS A 25 -21.21 1.32 10.61
C LYS A 25 -20.84 2.14 11.86
N PRO A 26 -20.21 1.54 12.89
CA PRO A 26 -19.84 2.27 14.09
C PRO A 26 -18.96 3.47 13.71
N PRO A 27 -19.17 4.65 14.33
CA PRO A 27 -18.56 5.91 13.91
C PRO A 27 -17.02 5.86 13.81
N GLU A 28 -16.39 4.98 14.59
CA GLU A 28 -14.95 4.73 14.59
C GLU A 28 -14.44 4.14 13.26
N THR A 29 -15.18 3.20 12.65
CA THR A 29 -14.77 2.57 11.37
C THR A 29 -14.82 3.57 10.22
N ARG A 30 -15.81 4.46 10.21
CA ARG A 30 -15.94 5.54 9.21
C ARG A 30 -14.86 6.60 9.38
N ARG A 31 -14.52 6.96 10.62
CA ARG A 31 -13.44 7.91 10.93
C ARG A 31 -12.07 7.36 10.52
N ARG A 32 -11.79 6.10 10.86
CA ARG A 32 -10.54 5.42 10.49
C ARG A 32 -10.34 5.32 8.98
N GLY A 33 -11.40 4.98 8.23
CA GLY A 33 -11.35 4.97 6.76
C GLY A 33 -11.08 6.36 6.17
N THR A 34 -11.60 7.43 6.78
CA THR A 34 -11.36 8.81 6.34
C THR A 34 -9.91 9.24 6.54
N ILE A 35 -9.35 8.95 7.71
CA ILE A 35 -7.96 9.25 8.04
C ILE A 35 -7.02 8.49 7.09
N ASN A 36 -7.29 7.20 6.83
CA ASN A 36 -6.46 6.40 5.92
C ASN A 36 -6.47 6.95 4.49
N SER A 37 -7.61 7.40 3.96
CA SER A 37 -7.66 8.00 2.62
C SER A 37 -6.88 9.30 2.53
N ILE A 38 -6.97 10.16 3.56
CA ILE A 38 -6.21 11.42 3.61
C ILE A 38 -4.73 11.12 3.70
N LEU A 39 -4.34 10.17 4.57
CA LEU A 39 -2.93 9.78 4.73
C LEU A 39 -2.39 9.18 3.43
N LEU A 40 -3.18 8.37 2.72
CA LEU A 40 -2.80 7.87 1.39
C LEU A 40 -2.59 9.01 0.40
N ALA A 41 -3.53 9.96 0.33
CA ALA A 41 -3.41 11.13 -0.56
C ALA A 41 -2.16 11.96 -0.25
N MET A 42 -1.88 12.22 1.03
CA MET A 42 -0.65 12.90 1.45
C MET A 42 0.58 12.09 1.07
N SER A 43 0.57 10.77 1.29
CA SER A 43 1.67 9.87 0.95
C SER A 43 1.96 9.80 -0.54
N THR A 44 0.96 10.03 -1.40
CA THR A 44 1.13 10.07 -2.86
C THR A 44 1.52 11.45 -3.39
N VAL A 45 0.84 12.51 -2.95
CA VAL A 45 0.96 13.84 -3.56
C VAL A 45 2.14 14.60 -2.98
N PHE A 46 2.39 14.45 -1.68
CA PHE A 46 3.39 15.26 -0.99
C PHE A 46 4.83 14.97 -1.49
N PRO A 47 5.29 13.71 -1.62
CA PRO A 47 6.65 13.45 -2.10
C PRO A 47 6.90 13.99 -3.50
N VAL A 48 5.91 13.85 -4.40
CA VAL A 48 5.95 14.37 -5.77
C VAL A 48 5.99 15.90 -5.77
N PHE A 49 5.17 16.54 -4.94
CA PHE A 49 5.16 17.99 -4.82
C PHE A 49 6.49 18.55 -4.30
N VAL A 50 7.06 17.93 -3.27
CA VAL A 50 8.36 18.34 -2.72
C VAL A 50 9.46 18.19 -3.78
N PHE A 51 9.47 17.07 -4.50
CA PHE A 51 10.41 16.84 -5.61
C PHE A 51 10.30 17.88 -6.73
N PHE A 52 9.09 18.26 -7.16
CA PHE A 52 8.95 19.26 -8.23
C PHE A 52 9.17 20.70 -7.78
N THR A 53 9.08 20.99 -6.49
CA THR A 53 9.27 22.34 -5.94
C THR A 53 10.72 22.64 -5.58
N HIS A 54 11.49 21.63 -5.22
CA HIS A 54 12.90 21.76 -4.87
C HIS A 54 13.76 21.15 -5.98
N ARG A 55 14.80 21.86 -6.41
CA ARG A 55 15.81 21.26 -7.29
C ARG A 55 16.56 20.16 -6.55
N GLU A 56 17.19 19.24 -7.28
CA GLU A 56 17.99 18.13 -6.72
C GLU A 56 18.97 18.63 -5.63
N ASP A 57 19.68 19.73 -5.90
CA ASP A 57 20.58 20.41 -4.95
C ASP A 57 19.92 20.84 -3.63
N GLY A 58 18.60 21.02 -3.61
CA GLY A 58 17.86 21.44 -2.42
C GLY A 58 17.71 20.35 -1.36
N PHE A 59 17.92 19.09 -1.75
CA PHE A 59 17.96 17.94 -0.84
C PHE A 59 19.34 17.72 -0.24
N ASP A 60 20.40 18.29 -0.83
CA ASP A 60 21.73 18.22 -0.26
C ASP A 60 21.80 19.01 1.07
N GLY A 61 22.40 18.40 2.10
CA GLY A 61 22.46 18.91 3.47
C GLY A 61 21.13 19.14 4.20
N ASN A 62 19.97 18.98 3.55
CA ASN A 62 18.67 19.35 4.11
C ASN A 62 17.88 18.14 4.65
N ILE A 63 18.27 17.69 5.84
CA ILE A 63 17.63 16.55 6.53
C ILE A 63 16.13 16.72 6.73
N LEU A 64 15.64 17.95 6.95
CA LEU A 64 14.21 18.22 7.13
C LEU A 64 13.43 17.99 5.84
N LEU A 65 14.00 18.37 4.69
CA LEU A 65 13.39 18.13 3.39
C LEU A 65 13.33 16.63 3.08
N ARG A 66 14.42 15.89 3.32
CA ARG A 66 14.47 14.42 3.18
C ARG A 66 13.44 13.74 4.10
N PHE A 67 13.41 14.13 5.37
CA PHE A 67 12.46 13.59 6.35
C PHE A 67 11.00 13.83 5.94
N THR A 68 10.64 15.06 5.61
CA THR A 68 9.25 15.40 5.24
C THR A 68 8.81 14.69 3.97
N THR A 69 9.71 14.48 3.02
CA THR A 69 9.45 13.71 1.79
C THR A 69 9.15 12.24 2.09
N LEU A 70 9.89 11.62 3.00
CA LEU A 70 9.80 10.19 3.31
C LEU A 70 8.74 9.85 4.37
N VAL A 71 8.45 10.76 5.31
CA VAL A 71 7.65 10.44 6.50
C VAL A 71 6.27 9.92 6.14
N PHE A 72 5.57 10.54 5.19
CA PHE A 72 4.22 10.14 4.82
C PHE A 72 4.16 8.73 4.18
N PRO A 73 4.86 8.46 3.07
CA PRO A 73 4.79 7.15 2.42
C PRO A 73 5.26 5.99 3.31
N PHE A 74 6.35 6.15 4.04
CA PHE A 74 6.85 5.11 4.93
C PHE A 74 5.96 4.90 6.15
N SER A 75 5.43 5.99 6.76
CA SER A 75 4.50 5.87 7.89
C SER A 75 3.18 5.23 7.47
N TYR A 76 2.65 5.56 6.28
CA TYR A 76 1.45 4.92 5.76
C TYR A 76 1.68 3.42 5.57
N SER A 77 2.79 3.04 4.94
CA SER A 77 3.12 1.63 4.72
C SER A 77 3.28 0.86 6.04
N ALA A 78 4.05 1.41 6.98
CA ALA A 78 4.21 0.85 8.32
C ALA A 78 2.85 0.69 9.03
N ALA A 79 2.05 1.76 9.07
CA ALA A 79 0.73 1.73 9.68
C ALA A 79 -0.15 0.65 9.07
N GLN A 80 -0.23 0.55 7.74
CA GLN A 80 -1.04 -0.46 7.08
C GLN A 80 -0.60 -1.89 7.44
N HIS A 81 0.70 -2.20 7.38
CA HIS A 81 1.18 -3.52 7.77
C HIS A 81 0.90 -3.86 9.24
N PHE A 82 1.03 -2.87 10.14
CA PHE A 82 0.65 -3.03 11.54
C PHE A 82 -0.86 -3.24 11.72
N LEU A 83 -1.70 -2.53 10.97
CA LEU A 83 -3.15 -2.71 11.00
C LEU A 83 -3.56 -4.09 10.50
N LEU A 84 -2.91 -4.58 9.42
CA LEU A 84 -3.12 -5.93 8.91
C LEU A 84 -2.72 -6.98 9.96
N LEU A 85 -1.54 -6.82 10.57
CA LEU A 85 -1.03 -7.69 11.64
C LEU A 85 -1.99 -7.76 12.83
N SER A 86 -2.41 -6.59 13.35
CA SER A 86 -3.31 -6.52 14.52
C SER A 86 -4.68 -7.11 14.24
N SER A 87 -5.22 -6.92 13.03
CA SER A 87 -6.51 -7.52 12.65
C SER A 87 -6.43 -9.05 12.57
N ASN A 88 -5.37 -9.59 11.96
CA ASN A 88 -5.17 -11.03 11.79
C ASN A 88 -4.87 -11.75 13.12
N TRP A 89 -4.14 -11.09 14.02
CA TRP A 89 -3.84 -11.62 15.36
C TRP A 89 -5.10 -11.82 16.20
N GLY A 90 -6.08 -10.92 16.10
CA GLY A 90 -7.28 -10.91 16.93
C GLY A 90 -8.38 -11.89 16.51
N SER A 91 -8.54 -12.17 15.22
CA SER A 91 -9.76 -12.81 14.68
C SER A 91 -9.63 -14.30 14.31
N SER A 92 -8.46 -14.75 13.87
CA SER A 92 -8.40 -15.96 13.02
C SER A 92 -7.34 -16.98 13.43
N CYS A 93 -6.23 -16.54 14.04
CA CYS A 93 -5.15 -17.43 14.49
C CYS A 93 -5.55 -18.33 15.70
N ARG A 94 -6.74 -18.13 16.30
CA ARG A 94 -7.15 -18.75 17.58
C ARG A 94 -7.91 -20.07 17.46
N SER A 95 -8.46 -20.43 16.29
CA SER A 95 -9.42 -21.57 16.18
C SER A 95 -9.18 -22.56 15.05
N SER A 96 -7.99 -22.59 14.43
CA SER A 96 -7.81 -23.33 13.18
C SER A 96 -6.77 -24.47 13.22
N SER A 97 -6.89 -25.38 12.25
CA SER A 97 -6.02 -26.54 12.02
C SER A 97 -4.54 -26.16 11.88
N GLY A 98 -3.64 -27.11 12.10
CA GLY A 98 -2.19 -26.87 12.17
C GLY A 98 -1.60 -26.11 10.98
N LEU A 99 -1.97 -26.47 9.74
CA LEU A 99 -1.49 -25.82 8.51
C LEU A 99 -1.96 -24.36 8.38
N TYR A 100 -3.24 -24.10 8.70
CA TYR A 100 -3.77 -22.74 8.66
C TYR A 100 -3.12 -21.86 9.73
N ARG A 101 -2.89 -22.42 10.93
CA ARG A 101 -2.18 -21.71 12.00
C ARG A 101 -0.76 -21.36 11.58
N ALA A 102 -0.05 -22.29 10.92
CA ALA A 102 1.29 -22.03 10.39
C ALA A 102 1.29 -20.91 9.34
N LEU A 103 0.34 -20.91 8.40
CA LEU A 103 0.19 -19.84 7.39
C LEU A 103 -0.15 -18.49 8.04
N CYS A 104 -1.05 -18.47 9.03
CA CYS A 104 -1.41 -17.25 9.77
C CYS A 104 -0.19 -16.66 10.50
N LEU A 105 0.62 -17.50 11.15
CA LEU A 105 1.86 -17.09 11.81
C LEU A 105 2.92 -16.59 10.82
N ALA A 106 3.14 -17.31 9.71
CA ALA A 106 4.10 -16.91 8.68
C ALA A 106 3.74 -15.55 8.07
N LEU A 107 2.46 -15.34 7.77
CA LEU A 107 1.96 -14.07 7.27
C LEU A 107 2.11 -12.94 8.32
N ASN A 108 1.81 -13.20 9.59
CA ASN A 108 2.01 -12.23 10.66
C ASN A 108 3.49 -11.85 10.82
N ALA A 109 4.39 -12.83 10.74
CA ALA A 109 5.82 -12.58 10.76
C ALA A 109 6.25 -11.71 9.57
N LEU A 110 5.75 -12.00 8.36
CA LEU A 110 6.02 -11.18 7.17
C LEU A 110 5.52 -9.75 7.34
N LEU A 111 4.29 -9.55 7.83
CA LEU A 111 3.73 -8.22 8.07
C LEU A 111 4.54 -7.44 9.13
N ALA A 112 5.01 -8.12 10.18
CA ALA A 112 5.88 -7.51 11.18
C ALA A 112 7.23 -7.11 10.59
N VAL A 113 7.83 -7.95 9.73
CA VAL A 113 9.08 -7.64 9.02
C VAL A 113 8.88 -6.43 8.11
N PHE A 114 7.79 -6.37 7.34
CA PHE A 114 7.49 -5.21 6.49
C PHE A 114 7.34 -3.93 7.31
N PHE A 115 6.62 -3.98 8.43
CA PHE A 115 6.52 -2.85 9.36
C PHE A 115 7.90 -2.37 9.83
N VAL A 116 8.77 -3.28 10.27
CA VAL A 116 10.12 -2.94 10.74
C VAL A 116 10.96 -2.34 9.61
N ILE A 117 10.93 -2.94 8.41
CA ILE A 117 11.66 -2.41 7.25
C ILE A 117 11.19 -0.98 6.95
N SER A 118 9.89 -0.72 6.90
CA SER A 118 9.38 0.63 6.62
C SER A 118 9.90 1.68 7.62
N ILE A 119 9.94 1.36 8.92
CA ILE A 119 10.43 2.30 9.95
C ILE A 119 11.95 2.47 9.85
N CYS A 120 12.70 1.37 9.70
CA CYS A 120 14.15 1.43 9.56
C CYS A 120 14.57 2.19 8.30
N SER A 121 13.91 1.93 7.17
CA SER A 121 14.17 2.64 5.90
C SER A 121 13.88 4.14 6.01
N LEU A 122 12.81 4.54 6.71
CA LEU A 122 12.55 5.96 6.98
C LEU A 122 13.72 6.62 7.71
N ILE A 123 14.24 5.98 8.75
CA ILE A 123 15.36 6.51 9.55
C ILE A 123 16.63 6.57 8.70
N LEU A 124 16.97 5.47 8.03
CA LEU A 124 18.19 5.35 7.24
C LEU A 124 18.22 6.34 6.08
N PHE A 125 17.18 6.37 5.23
CA PHE A 125 17.15 7.28 4.08
C PHE A 125 16.99 8.75 4.46
N THR A 126 16.51 9.05 5.67
CA THR A 126 16.53 10.43 6.19
C THR A 126 17.95 10.82 6.62
N ALA A 127 18.68 9.91 7.26
CA ALA A 127 20.03 10.14 7.75
C ALA A 127 21.11 10.03 6.66
N ASP A 128 20.75 9.44 5.52
CA ASP A 128 21.63 9.31 4.37
C ASP A 128 21.74 10.62 3.59
N GLU A 129 22.89 10.80 2.96
CA GLU A 129 23.18 11.94 2.10
C GLU A 129 22.72 11.65 0.68
N TRP A 130 21.85 12.52 0.15
CA TRP A 130 21.27 12.38 -1.19
C TRP A 130 22.19 13.09 -2.18
N ASP A 131 23.47 12.71 -2.17
CA ASP A 131 24.52 13.38 -2.94
C ASP A 131 24.54 12.92 -4.40
N ASP A 132 23.96 11.76 -4.67
CA ASP A 132 23.74 11.28 -6.03
C ASP A 132 22.51 11.96 -6.64
N ASN A 133 22.64 12.46 -7.88
CA ASN A 133 21.54 13.06 -8.65
C ASN A 133 20.29 12.16 -8.74
N GLU A 134 20.47 10.84 -8.58
CA GLU A 134 19.41 9.84 -8.65
C GLU A 134 18.67 9.65 -7.31
N ALA A 135 19.34 9.89 -6.17
CA ALA A 135 18.81 9.63 -4.83
C ALA A 135 17.50 10.40 -4.54
N PRO A 136 17.37 11.71 -4.90
CA PRO A 136 16.11 12.43 -4.76
C PRO A 136 14.96 11.79 -5.54
N THR A 137 15.23 11.33 -6.75
CA THR A 137 14.23 10.71 -7.64
C THR A 137 13.77 9.35 -7.09
N ILE A 138 14.72 8.52 -6.64
CA ILE A 138 14.45 7.22 -6.03
C ILE A 138 13.62 7.39 -4.75
N CYS A 139 14.05 8.28 -3.86
CA CYS A 139 13.43 8.48 -2.56
C CYS A 139 12.06 9.16 -2.63
N SER A 140 11.86 10.07 -3.60
CA SER A 140 10.62 10.85 -3.72
C SER A 140 9.58 10.21 -4.63
N MET A 141 9.98 9.37 -5.58
CA MET A 141 9.06 8.77 -6.55
C MET A 141 9.05 7.25 -6.51
N LEU A 142 10.21 6.60 -6.62
CA LEU A 142 10.29 5.14 -6.73
C LEU A 142 9.81 4.47 -5.44
N PHE A 143 10.41 4.77 -4.29
CA PHE A 143 10.04 4.13 -3.03
C PHE A 143 8.58 4.36 -2.66
N PRO A 144 8.03 5.60 -2.70
CA PRO A 144 6.63 5.81 -2.42
C PRO A 144 5.73 5.03 -3.40
N SER A 145 6.07 4.96 -4.69
CA SER A 145 5.28 4.19 -5.67
C SER A 145 5.27 2.69 -5.36
N LEU A 146 6.44 2.12 -5.09
CA LEU A 146 6.57 0.70 -4.76
C LEU A 146 5.85 0.35 -3.45
N LEU A 147 6.03 1.16 -2.41
CA LEU A 147 5.41 0.94 -1.10
C LEU A 147 3.90 1.09 -1.16
N LEU A 148 3.39 2.15 -1.77
CA LEU A 148 1.96 2.44 -1.79
C LEU A 148 1.20 1.43 -2.65
N SER A 149 1.71 1.07 -3.84
CA SER A 149 1.06 0.10 -4.71
C SER A 149 1.08 -1.31 -4.11
N SER A 150 2.20 -1.77 -3.55
CA SER A 150 2.27 -3.08 -2.90
C SER A 150 1.36 -3.16 -1.67
N THR A 151 1.39 -2.15 -0.80
CA THR A 151 0.56 -2.08 0.40
C THR A 151 -0.93 -2.02 0.04
N CYS A 152 -1.29 -1.24 -0.98
CA CYS A 152 -2.68 -1.11 -1.47
C CYS A 152 -3.19 -2.45 -2.01
N LEU A 153 -2.44 -3.09 -2.91
CA LEU A 153 -2.83 -4.38 -3.50
C LEU A 153 -2.96 -5.46 -2.43
N LEU A 154 -2.04 -5.52 -1.46
CA LEU A 154 -2.09 -6.50 -0.37
C LEU A 154 -3.32 -6.29 0.52
N SER A 155 -3.61 -5.03 0.88
CA SER A 155 -4.76 -4.68 1.72
C SER A 155 -6.12 -4.96 1.07
N ILE A 156 -6.21 -4.88 -0.26
CA ILE A 156 -7.48 -5.06 -0.99
C ILE A 156 -7.72 -6.53 -1.33
N SER A 157 -6.66 -7.29 -1.61
CA SER A 157 -6.77 -8.66 -2.12
C SER A 157 -7.31 -9.66 -1.09
N CYS A 158 -7.11 -9.41 0.20
CA CYS A 158 -7.56 -10.30 1.25
C CYS A 158 -8.11 -9.52 2.44
N ASN A 159 -9.32 -9.87 2.89
CA ASN A 159 -9.77 -9.48 4.21
C ASN A 159 -9.15 -10.43 5.25
N PHE A 160 -8.03 -10.03 5.83
CA PHE A 160 -7.28 -10.83 6.80
C PHE A 160 -8.05 -11.10 8.10
N ALA A 161 -9.11 -10.33 8.41
CA ALA A 161 -9.94 -10.59 9.58
C ALA A 161 -10.83 -11.83 9.41
N THR A 162 -11.19 -12.18 8.17
CA THR A 162 -12.06 -13.33 7.85
C THR A 162 -11.42 -14.34 6.89
N PHE A 163 -10.19 -14.09 6.43
CA PHE A 163 -9.52 -14.84 5.36
C PHE A 163 -10.39 -15.02 4.11
N GLN A 164 -11.23 -14.03 3.82
CA GLN A 164 -12.07 -14.01 2.63
C GLN A 164 -11.47 -13.10 1.57
N PHE A 165 -11.51 -13.58 0.33
CA PHE A 165 -11.08 -12.80 -0.82
C PHE A 165 -12.19 -11.80 -1.19
N VAL A 166 -11.82 -10.53 -1.31
CA VAL A 166 -12.77 -9.47 -1.70
C VAL A 166 -13.13 -9.64 -3.18
N ASP A 167 -14.40 -9.45 -3.52
CA ASP A 167 -14.84 -9.58 -4.91
C ASP A 167 -14.34 -8.39 -5.74
N SER A 168 -13.31 -8.59 -6.55
CA SER A 168 -12.76 -7.56 -7.43
C SER A 168 -13.54 -7.33 -8.73
N GLY A 169 -14.71 -7.95 -8.97
CA GLY A 169 -15.53 -7.84 -10.20
C GLY A 169 -15.15 -6.77 -11.26
N PRO A 170 -15.60 -5.50 -11.17
CA PRO A 170 -15.28 -4.45 -12.15
C PRO A 170 -13.96 -3.70 -11.85
N ASP A 171 -13.26 -4.04 -10.77
CA ASP A 171 -12.03 -3.41 -10.29
C ASP A 171 -10.77 -4.17 -10.70
N ILE A 172 -10.92 -5.41 -11.19
CA ILE A 172 -9.85 -6.21 -11.81
C ILE A 172 -8.97 -5.40 -12.76
N PRO A 173 -9.48 -4.58 -13.71
CA PRO A 173 -8.62 -3.83 -14.61
C PRO A 173 -7.77 -2.78 -13.88
N ILE A 174 -8.30 -2.14 -12.83
CA ILE A 174 -7.54 -1.15 -12.04
C ILE A 174 -6.47 -1.87 -11.21
N ASP A 175 -6.84 -2.97 -10.56
CA ASP A 175 -5.90 -3.78 -9.75
C ASP A 175 -4.77 -4.36 -10.62
N LEU A 176 -5.10 -4.83 -11.84
CA LEU A 176 -4.10 -5.29 -12.82
C LEU A 176 -3.20 -4.17 -13.33
N LEU A 177 -3.74 -2.95 -13.50
CA LEU A 177 -2.93 -1.83 -13.97
C LEU A 177 -1.99 -1.33 -12.87
N ILE A 178 -2.44 -1.26 -11.61
CA ILE A 178 -1.56 -1.01 -10.45
C ILE A 178 -0.47 -2.08 -10.38
N PHE A 179 -0.85 -3.35 -10.55
CA PHE A 179 0.10 -4.46 -10.56
C PHE A 179 1.12 -4.33 -11.70
N LEU A 180 0.68 -3.98 -12.91
CA LEU A 180 1.56 -3.77 -14.05
C LEU A 180 2.53 -2.61 -13.81
N CYS A 181 2.04 -1.47 -13.31
CA CYS A 181 2.90 -0.34 -12.92
C CYS A 181 3.93 -0.76 -11.87
N LEU A 182 3.52 -1.54 -10.86
CA LEU A 182 4.41 -2.04 -9.82
C LEU A 182 5.50 -2.96 -10.40
N VAL A 183 5.14 -3.88 -11.29
CA VAL A 183 6.10 -4.76 -11.97
C VAL A 183 7.08 -3.96 -12.81
N ILE A 184 6.60 -2.99 -13.59
CA ILE A 184 7.44 -2.14 -14.44
C ILE A 184 8.41 -1.36 -13.54
N LEU A 185 7.91 -0.62 -12.55
CA LEU A 185 8.72 0.16 -11.62
C LEU A 185 9.79 -0.68 -10.91
N HIS A 186 9.43 -1.88 -10.47
CA HIS A 186 10.37 -2.78 -9.81
C HIS A 186 11.44 -3.32 -10.78
N LYS A 187 11.10 -3.50 -12.06
CA LYS A 187 12.02 -3.98 -13.09
C LYS A 187 12.85 -2.89 -13.74
N THR A 188 12.37 -1.65 -13.78
CA THR A 188 13.11 -0.49 -14.29
C THR A 188 14.03 0.11 -13.24
N SER A 189 13.79 -0.15 -11.95
CA SER A 189 14.68 0.31 -10.87
C SER A 189 16.17 -0.04 -11.02
N PRO A 190 16.59 -1.20 -11.56
CA PRO A 190 18.00 -1.49 -11.80
C PRO A 190 18.54 -0.98 -13.15
N LEU A 191 17.70 -0.34 -13.99
CA LEU A 191 18.19 0.35 -15.19
C LEU A 191 18.51 1.80 -14.80
N GLU A 192 19.70 2.28 -15.15
CA GLU A 192 20.21 3.64 -14.87
C GLU A 192 19.36 4.77 -15.51
N ASP A 193 18.30 4.45 -16.25
CA ASP A 193 17.42 5.40 -16.93
C ASP A 193 16.24 5.85 -16.04
N TYR A 194 16.54 6.64 -15.00
CA TYR A 194 15.52 7.19 -14.09
C TYR A 194 14.64 8.28 -14.74
N GLU A 195 14.98 8.75 -15.95
CA GLU A 195 14.17 9.71 -16.71
C GLU A 195 12.74 9.21 -16.99
N TYR A 196 12.57 7.89 -17.12
CA TYR A 196 11.25 7.29 -17.39
C TYR A 196 10.43 7.03 -16.13
N LEU A 197 11.02 7.16 -14.94
CA LEU A 197 10.38 6.85 -13.67
C LEU A 197 9.08 7.65 -13.43
N PRO A 198 9.00 8.97 -13.69
CA PRO A 198 7.79 9.74 -13.46
C PRO A 198 6.59 9.23 -14.28
N TYR A 199 6.84 8.71 -15.49
CA TYR A 199 5.80 8.20 -16.39
C TYR A 199 5.11 6.95 -15.86
N PHE A 200 5.75 6.20 -14.95
CA PHE A 200 5.14 5.03 -14.31
C PHE A 200 4.71 5.31 -12.87
N ALA A 201 5.48 6.13 -12.13
CA ALA A 201 5.17 6.52 -10.76
C ALA A 201 3.87 7.33 -10.65
N ILE A 202 3.69 8.34 -11.51
CA ILE A 202 2.51 9.22 -11.45
C ILE A 202 1.22 8.44 -11.76
N PRO A 203 1.13 7.64 -12.85
CA PRO A 203 -0.05 6.81 -13.08
C PRO A 203 -0.30 5.81 -11.96
N SER A 204 0.76 5.20 -11.40
CA SER A 204 0.65 4.29 -10.25
C SER A 204 -0.04 4.98 -9.07
N PHE A 205 0.36 6.20 -8.71
CA PHE A 205 -0.30 6.98 -7.65
C PHE A 205 -1.76 7.29 -7.97
N ILE A 206 -2.05 7.74 -9.19
CA ILE A 206 -3.42 8.06 -9.61
C ILE A 206 -4.30 6.81 -9.48
N LEU A 207 -3.82 5.65 -9.93
CA LEU A 207 -4.57 4.40 -9.86
C LEU A 207 -4.79 3.95 -8.42
N VAL A 208 -3.77 4.04 -7.56
CA VAL A 208 -3.89 3.74 -6.12
C VAL A 208 -4.93 4.65 -5.45
N LEU A 209 -4.94 5.94 -5.78
CA LEU A 209 -5.93 6.89 -5.27
C LEU A 209 -7.34 6.58 -5.76
N VAL A 210 -7.51 6.42 -7.08
CA VAL A 210 -8.81 6.07 -7.69
C VAL A 210 -9.37 4.81 -7.06
N ARG A 211 -8.54 3.79 -6.89
CA ARG A 211 -8.93 2.52 -6.27
C ARG A 211 -9.36 2.70 -4.82
N SER A 212 -8.59 3.45 -4.04
CA SER A 212 -8.87 3.71 -2.62
C SER A 212 -10.15 4.54 -2.41
N PHE A 213 -10.36 5.59 -3.23
CA PHE A 213 -11.58 6.38 -3.17
C PHE A 213 -12.82 5.58 -3.56
N LYS A 214 -12.71 4.72 -4.59
CA LYS A 214 -13.81 3.87 -5.03
C LYS A 214 -14.22 2.86 -3.96
N GLU A 215 -13.25 2.21 -3.30
CA GLU A 215 -13.51 1.27 -2.20
C GLU A 215 -14.25 1.94 -1.03
N ARG A 216 -13.94 3.22 -0.76
CA ARG A 216 -14.62 4.00 0.28
C ARG A 216 -16.04 4.41 -0.09
N LEU A 217 -16.26 4.81 -1.34
CA LEU A 217 -17.57 5.28 -1.83
C LEU A 217 -18.55 4.11 -2.03
N LEU A 218 -18.04 2.95 -2.43
CA LEU A 218 -18.83 1.76 -2.75
C LEU A 218 -18.26 0.53 -2.02
N PRO A 219 -18.40 0.45 -0.68
CA PRO A 219 -17.88 -0.68 0.09
C PRO A 219 -18.57 -1.97 -0.35
N ARG A 220 -17.80 -2.93 -0.85
CA ARG A 220 -18.36 -4.14 -1.43
C ARG A 220 -18.52 -5.24 -0.38
N LYS A 221 -19.59 -6.03 -0.51
CA LYS A 221 -19.84 -7.19 0.35
C LYS A 221 -18.90 -8.32 -0.05
N SER A 222 -18.32 -9.01 0.94
CA SER A 222 -17.55 -10.24 0.75
C SER A 222 -18.37 -11.27 -0.02
N SER A 223 -17.81 -11.86 -1.08
CA SER A 223 -18.50 -12.85 -1.89
C SER A 223 -18.14 -14.30 -1.48
N PRO A 224 -18.97 -15.30 -1.84
CA PRO A 224 -18.82 -16.69 -1.39
C PRO A 224 -17.60 -17.36 -2.07
N PRO A 225 -17.26 -18.63 -1.74
CA PRO A 225 -15.88 -19.08 -1.54
C PRO A 225 -14.96 -18.80 -2.74
N ALA A 226 -13.74 -18.40 -2.41
CA ALA A 226 -12.78 -17.91 -3.37
C ALA A 226 -12.44 -18.97 -4.44
N ALA A 227 -12.67 -18.61 -5.69
CA ALA A 227 -12.20 -19.38 -6.83
C ALA A 227 -10.65 -19.48 -6.79
N ALA A 228 -10.10 -20.64 -7.17
CA ALA A 228 -8.67 -20.94 -7.06
C ALA A 228 -7.75 -19.88 -7.71
N TRP A 229 -8.21 -19.22 -8.79
CA TRP A 229 -7.46 -18.13 -9.43
C TRP A 229 -7.24 -16.92 -8.51
N ARG A 230 -8.13 -16.65 -7.56
CA ARG A 230 -7.98 -15.54 -6.59
C ARG A 230 -6.85 -15.79 -5.60
N VAL A 231 -6.66 -17.05 -5.21
CA VAL A 231 -5.53 -17.47 -4.38
C VAL A 231 -4.23 -17.27 -5.15
N ALA A 232 -4.20 -17.66 -6.42
CA ALA A 232 -3.03 -17.47 -7.28
C ALA A 232 -2.65 -15.98 -7.43
N VAL A 233 -3.63 -15.10 -7.66
CA VAL A 233 -3.41 -13.64 -7.74
C VAL A 233 -2.87 -13.09 -6.42
N PHE A 234 -3.44 -13.48 -5.28
CA PHE A 234 -2.94 -13.05 -3.97
C PHE A 234 -1.52 -13.52 -3.72
N LEU A 235 -1.19 -14.78 -4.02
CA LEU A 235 0.17 -15.31 -3.89
C LEU A 235 1.16 -14.54 -4.77
N LEU A 236 0.75 -14.19 -5.99
CA LEU A 236 1.54 -13.39 -6.91
C LEU A 236 1.79 -11.96 -6.37
N ILE A 237 0.76 -11.31 -5.83
CA ILE A 237 0.90 -10.01 -5.15
C ILE A 237 1.80 -10.11 -3.93
N LEU A 238 1.67 -11.17 -3.14
CA LEU A 238 2.49 -11.41 -1.96
C LEU A 238 3.97 -11.61 -2.33
N VAL A 239 4.26 -12.44 -3.33
CA VAL A 239 5.63 -12.64 -3.85
C VAL A 239 6.21 -11.34 -4.36
N LEU A 240 5.44 -10.56 -5.12
CA LEU A 240 5.91 -9.25 -5.61
C LEU A 240 6.16 -8.28 -4.45
N THR A 241 5.30 -8.27 -3.43
CA THR A 241 5.49 -7.44 -2.23
C THR A 241 6.75 -7.84 -1.48
N ILE A 242 6.99 -9.15 -1.29
CA ILE A 242 8.24 -9.66 -0.70
C ILE A 242 9.44 -9.16 -1.52
N SER A 243 9.39 -9.24 -2.85
CA SER A 243 10.46 -8.77 -3.74
C SER A 243 10.75 -7.28 -3.57
N VAL A 244 9.72 -6.45 -3.45
CA VAL A 244 9.84 -5.01 -3.19
C VAL A 244 10.54 -4.75 -1.85
N TYR A 245 10.11 -5.43 -0.79
CA TYR A 245 10.72 -5.24 0.54
C TYR A 245 12.15 -5.79 0.63
N VAL A 246 12.46 -6.88 -0.07
CA VAL A 246 13.83 -7.36 -0.22
C VAL A 246 14.69 -6.34 -0.96
N PHE A 247 14.17 -5.74 -2.02
CA PHE A 247 14.87 -4.68 -2.76
C PHE A 247 15.16 -3.48 -1.85
N ILE A 248 14.16 -2.94 -1.16
CA ILE A 248 14.34 -1.81 -0.21
C ILE A 248 15.35 -2.18 0.88
N SER A 249 15.25 -3.38 1.46
CA SER A 249 16.19 -3.85 2.49
C SER A 249 17.63 -3.95 1.97
N ARG A 250 17.83 -4.33 0.71
CA ARG A 250 19.18 -4.36 0.10
C ARG A 250 19.75 -2.96 -0.06
N VAL A 251 18.93 -1.99 -0.49
CA VAL A 251 19.38 -0.59 -0.57
C VAL A 251 19.72 -0.07 0.83
N CYS A 252 18.90 -0.35 1.85
CA CYS A 252 19.23 0.00 3.23
C CYS A 252 20.54 -0.65 3.71
N TRP A 253 20.79 -1.90 3.34
CA TRP A 253 22.04 -2.58 3.69
C TRP A 253 23.25 -1.90 3.04
N ALA A 254 23.17 -1.53 1.76
CA ALA A 254 24.24 -0.83 1.05
C ALA A 254 24.59 0.51 1.72
N VAL A 255 23.58 1.26 2.18
CA VAL A 255 23.79 2.52 2.94
C VAL A 255 24.49 2.25 4.28
N ILE A 256 24.12 1.18 4.99
CA ILE A 256 24.78 0.82 6.25
C ILE A 256 26.24 0.43 6.01
N GLU A 257 26.48 -0.37 4.98
CA GLU A 257 27.82 -0.84 4.61
C GLU A 257 28.73 0.34 4.23
N SER A 258 28.25 1.29 3.42
CA SER A 258 29.03 2.48 3.04
C SER A 258 29.38 3.36 4.25
N LYS A 259 28.43 3.58 5.17
CA LYS A 259 28.70 4.35 6.40
C LYS A 259 29.63 3.61 7.35
N TRP A 260 29.55 2.28 7.41
CA TRP A 260 30.45 1.47 8.22
C TRP A 260 31.88 1.54 7.70
N GLU A 261 32.08 1.40 6.39
CA GLU A 261 33.39 1.51 5.76
C GLU A 261 34.04 2.87 6.06
N ALA A 262 33.29 3.97 5.88
CA ALA A 262 33.76 5.32 6.16
C ALA A 262 34.23 5.51 7.63
N LEU A 263 33.56 4.88 8.59
CA LEU A 263 33.95 4.93 10.01
C LEU A 263 35.20 4.11 10.35
N THR A 264 35.53 3.11 9.53
CA THR A 264 36.69 2.22 9.75
C THR A 264 37.92 2.62 8.95
N SER A 265 37.78 3.52 7.98
CA SER A 265 38.89 4.08 7.19
C SER A 265 39.61 5.26 7.84
N ASP A 266 39.03 5.84 8.91
CA ASP A 266 39.62 6.88 9.77
C ASP A 266 40.36 6.27 10.98
#